data_AF-F1QRU5-F1
#
_entry.id   AF-F1QRU5-F1
#
_cell.length_a   1.000
_cell.length_b   1.000
_cell.length_c   1.000
_cell.angle_alpha   90.00
_cell.angle_beta   90.00
_cell.angle_gamma   90.00
#
_symmetry.space_group_name_H-M   'P 1'
#
loop_
_entity.id
_entity.type
_entity.pdbx_description
1 polymer ?
#
loop_
_entity_poly.entity_id
_entity_poly.type
_entity_poly.pdbx_seq_one_letter_code
_entity_poly.pdbx_strand_id
1 'polypeptide(L)'
;MEVTLTPKTLRAPEWPQEDHLSSLKALAEKLKLETRKTSYLDWRAQLEVMLNQSHRDEEIKKTEKPHTENTLRNQSGHIRGFGSIDQALEWLRKELIEMRLQDQQLALQLMRLRSDINDLRIVQTCNQHREMLNDATFELEERGDMSDLCDVPLSPGLGLSTPLKVIGVTKMNINTRRFSLC
;
A
#
# COMPACT_ATOMS: atom_id res chain seq x y z
N MET A 1 -32.04 -12.74 -5.21
CA MET A 1 -30.85 -13.20 -5.97
C MET A 1 -29.76 -13.54 -4.97
N GLU A 2 -29.52 -14.82 -4.71
CA GLU A 2 -28.44 -15.23 -3.81
C GLU A 2 -27.11 -15.19 -4.56
N VAL A 3 -26.24 -14.26 -4.19
CA VAL A 3 -24.86 -14.25 -4.70
C VAL A 3 -24.06 -15.25 -3.88
N THR A 4 -24.01 -16.49 -4.36
CA THR A 4 -23.12 -17.52 -3.82
C THR A 4 -21.68 -17.11 -4.14
N LEU A 5 -20.99 -16.52 -3.17
CA LEU A 5 -19.54 -16.33 -3.21
C LEU A 5 -18.89 -17.71 -2.99
N THR A 6 -18.71 -18.47 -4.06
CA THR A 6 -17.80 -19.62 -4.01
C THR A 6 -16.43 -19.11 -3.56
N PRO A 7 -15.78 -19.75 -2.57
CA PRO A 7 -14.42 -19.38 -2.21
C PRO A 7 -13.56 -19.74 -3.41
N LYS A 8 -13.20 -18.75 -4.22
CA LYS A 8 -12.09 -18.90 -5.15
C LYS A 8 -10.94 -19.36 -4.29
N THR A 9 -10.51 -20.60 -4.50
CA THR A 9 -9.20 -21.12 -4.13
C THR A 9 -8.21 -20.02 -4.48
N LEU A 10 -7.83 -19.22 -3.47
CA LEU A 10 -6.78 -18.21 -3.60
C LEU A 10 -5.52 -19.03 -3.76
N ARG A 11 -5.22 -19.37 -5.02
CA ARG A 11 -3.91 -19.79 -5.45
C ARG A 11 -2.99 -18.69 -4.97
N ALA A 12 -2.30 -18.95 -3.85
CA ALA A 12 -1.20 -18.13 -3.40
C ALA A 12 -0.33 -17.90 -4.64
N PRO A 13 0.00 -16.65 -5.02
CA PRO A 13 0.89 -16.48 -6.14
C PRO A 13 2.19 -17.16 -5.74
N GLU A 14 2.55 -18.20 -6.46
CA GLU A 14 3.85 -18.86 -6.37
C GLU A 14 4.87 -17.83 -6.88
N TRP A 15 5.23 -16.84 -6.05
CA TRP A 15 6.30 -15.93 -6.43
C TRP A 15 7.61 -16.72 -6.33
N PRO A 16 8.51 -16.62 -7.31
CA PRO A 16 9.88 -17.09 -7.15
C PRO A 16 10.46 -16.49 -5.86
N GLN A 17 11.09 -17.31 -5.03
CA GLN A 17 11.51 -16.93 -3.66
C GLN A 17 12.34 -15.63 -3.58
N GLU A 18 13.01 -15.26 -4.67
CA GLU A 18 13.82 -14.04 -4.79
C GLU A 18 12.99 -12.75 -4.96
N ASP A 19 11.72 -12.83 -5.35
CA ASP A 19 10.93 -11.67 -5.77
C ASP A 19 10.13 -11.02 -4.64
N HIS A 20 9.93 -11.71 -3.51
CA HIS A 20 9.09 -11.21 -2.41
C HIS A 20 9.64 -9.92 -1.79
N LEU A 21 10.95 -9.87 -1.53
CA LEU A 21 11.58 -8.68 -0.97
C LEU A 21 11.55 -7.50 -1.94
N SER A 22 11.78 -7.74 -3.23
CA SER A 22 11.69 -6.71 -4.27
C SER A 22 10.27 -6.17 -4.40
N SER A 23 9.27 -7.07 -4.41
CA SER A 23 7.84 -6.71 -4.45
C SER A 23 7.42 -5.93 -3.22
N LEU A 24 7.84 -6.36 -2.02
CA LEU A 24 7.58 -5.63 -0.79
C LEU A 24 8.23 -4.24 -0.81
N LYS A 25 9.48 -4.11 -1.27
CA LYS A 25 10.17 -2.82 -1.40
C LYS A 25 9.43 -1.88 -2.34
N ALA A 26 9.02 -2.36 -3.52
CA ALA A 26 8.23 -1.58 -4.47
C ALA A 26 6.88 -1.14 -3.87
N LEU A 27 6.23 -2.00 -3.07
CA LEU A 27 5.00 -1.62 -2.38
C LEU A 27 5.23 -0.62 -1.26
N ALA A 28 6.30 -0.77 -0.48
CA ALA A 28 6.67 0.17 0.57
C ALA A 28 6.98 1.56 -0.03
N GLU A 29 7.66 1.60 -1.17
CA GLU A 29 7.93 2.83 -1.93
C GLU A 29 6.63 3.44 -2.47
N LYS A 30 5.75 2.63 -3.06
CA LYS A 30 4.43 3.10 -3.53
C LYS A 30 3.58 3.69 -2.39
N LEU A 31 3.69 3.11 -1.19
CA LEU A 31 3.00 3.59 0.01
C LEU A 31 3.78 4.69 0.76
N LYS A 32 4.97 5.07 0.28
CA LYS A 32 5.87 6.06 0.88
C LYS A 32 6.17 5.77 2.35
N LEU A 33 6.40 4.49 2.67
CA LEU A 33 6.76 4.07 4.03
C LEU A 33 8.25 4.31 4.28
N GLU A 34 8.55 5.07 5.33
CA GLU A 34 9.91 5.19 5.85
C GLU A 34 10.32 3.87 6.52
N THR A 35 10.92 2.97 5.74
CA THR A 35 11.35 1.64 6.22
C THR A 35 12.71 1.66 6.92
N ARG A 36 13.47 2.75 6.79
CA ARG A 36 14.81 2.90 7.39
C ARG A 36 14.72 3.82 8.61
N LYS A 37 15.40 3.43 9.69
CA LYS A 37 15.53 4.30 10.89
C LYS A 37 16.27 5.59 10.51
N THR A 38 15.77 6.74 10.94
CA THR A 38 16.36 8.06 10.66
C THR A 38 17.83 8.14 11.06
N SER A 39 18.17 7.66 12.26
CA SER A 39 19.56 7.62 12.75
C SER A 39 20.52 6.82 11.85
N TYR A 40 20.04 5.77 11.19
CA TYR A 40 20.86 5.00 10.25
C TYR A 40 21.11 5.78 8.96
N LEU A 41 20.11 6.52 8.46
CA LEU A 41 20.27 7.39 7.29
C LEU A 41 21.25 8.54 7.59
N ASP A 42 21.15 9.15 8.77
CA ASP A 42 22.05 10.21 9.21
C ASP A 42 23.49 9.69 9.32
N TRP A 43 23.68 8.53 9.97
CA TRP A 43 24.98 7.89 10.07
C TRP A 43 25.56 7.52 8.70
N ARG A 44 24.72 7.02 7.78
CA ARG A 44 25.14 6.68 6.42
C ARG A 44 25.52 7.91 5.60
N ALA A 45 24.80 9.02 5.77
CA ALA A 45 25.13 10.31 5.16
C ALA A 45 26.45 10.87 5.73
N GLN A 46 26.67 10.74 7.04
CA GLN A 46 27.93 11.12 7.68
C GLN A 46 29.12 10.34 7.11
N LEU A 47 28.96 9.03 6.90
CA LEU A 47 30.00 8.21 6.27
C LEU A 47 30.29 8.62 4.82
N GLU A 48 29.27 8.96 4.04
CA GLU A 48 29.45 9.44 2.67
C GLU A 48 30.18 10.80 2.62
N VAL A 49 29.89 11.70 3.57
CA VAL A 49 30.63 12.96 3.74
C VAL A 49 32.09 12.69 4.12
N MET A 50 32.36 11.78 5.08
CA MET A 50 33.72 11.41 5.47
C MET A 50 34.52 10.78 4.32
N LEU A 51 33.86 9.91 3.53
CA LEU A 51 34.47 9.29 2.34
C LEU A 51 34.83 10.36 1.29
N ASN A 52 33.91 11.28 0.99
CA ASN A 52 34.15 12.37 0.04
C ASN A 52 35.21 13.37 0.52
N GLN A 53 35.30 13.63 1.83
CA GLN A 53 36.35 14.47 2.42
C GLN A 53 37.73 13.83 2.24
N SER A 54 37.86 12.52 2.50
CA SER A 54 39.11 11.81 2.30
C SER A 54 39.62 11.88 0.86
N HIS A 55 38.72 11.88 -0.14
CA HIS A 55 39.09 12.02 -1.54
C HIS A 55 39.49 13.47 -1.92
N ARG A 56 38.97 14.50 -1.22
CA ARG A 56 39.36 15.90 -1.46
C ARG A 56 40.71 16.25 -0.83
N ASP A 57 41.03 15.69 0.33
CA ASP A 57 42.31 15.94 1.00
C ASP A 57 43.49 15.28 0.26
N GLU A 58 43.26 14.16 -0.43
CA GLU A 58 44.24 13.52 -1.31
C GLU A 58 44.56 14.35 -2.58
N GLU A 59 43.65 15.20 -3.05
CA GLU A 59 43.93 16.10 -4.19
C GLU A 59 44.78 17.32 -3.79
N ILE A 60 44.75 17.73 -2.51
CA ILE A 60 45.52 18.91 -2.04
C ILE A 60 46.92 18.50 -1.54
N LYS A 61 47.15 17.23 -1.18
CA LYS A 61 48.44 16.75 -0.65
C LYS A 61 49.32 16.00 -1.65
N LYS A 62 49.36 16.44 -2.92
CA LYS A 62 50.43 16.05 -3.87
C LYS A 62 51.76 16.77 -3.66
N THR A 63 51.92 17.52 -2.58
CA THR A 63 53.20 18.12 -2.20
C THR A 63 53.56 17.63 -0.81
N GLU A 64 54.68 16.91 -0.75
CA GLU A 64 55.43 16.44 0.44
C GLU A 64 55.45 14.92 0.65
N LYS A 65 56.70 14.45 0.58
CA LYS A 65 57.22 13.08 0.53
C LYS A 65 57.30 12.43 1.93
N PRO A 66 57.63 11.13 2.00
CA PRO A 66 57.11 10.21 2.99
C PRO A 66 57.96 10.17 4.25
N HIS A 67 57.34 9.93 5.40
CA HIS A 67 57.91 9.10 6.47
C HIS A 67 56.91 8.97 7.61
N THR A 68 56.06 7.95 7.56
CA THR A 68 55.76 7.15 8.76
C THR A 68 55.25 5.79 8.31
N GLU A 69 56.19 5.00 7.78
CA GLU A 69 56.22 3.59 8.18
C GLU A 69 56.11 3.55 9.71
N ASN A 70 54.97 3.07 10.21
CA ASN A 70 54.81 2.34 11.47
C ASN A 70 53.37 2.51 11.97
N THR A 71 52.50 1.56 11.61
CA THR A 71 51.43 0.95 12.46
C THR A 71 50.55 -0.02 11.64
N LEU A 72 50.75 -0.17 10.33
CA LEU A 72 49.87 -1.02 9.50
C LEU A 72 50.05 -2.55 9.62
N ARG A 73 50.95 -3.10 10.45
CA ARG A 73 51.25 -4.55 10.33
C ARG A 73 50.76 -5.51 11.42
N ASN A 74 50.61 -5.15 12.70
CA ASN A 74 50.51 -6.20 13.73
C ASN A 74 49.40 -6.03 14.79
N GLN A 75 48.20 -5.59 14.41
CA GLN A 75 46.98 -5.90 15.19
C GLN A 75 46.16 -7.05 14.57
N SER A 76 46.74 -7.76 13.59
CA SER A 76 46.12 -8.81 12.78
C SER A 76 45.60 -10.06 13.52
N GLY A 77 45.73 -10.15 14.85
CA GLY A 77 45.39 -11.36 15.60
C GLY A 77 44.02 -11.40 16.26
N HIS A 78 43.40 -10.25 16.53
CA HIS A 78 42.17 -10.24 17.34
C HIS A 78 41.27 -9.05 17.02
N ILE A 79 40.69 -9.03 15.81
CA ILE A 79 39.62 -8.08 15.52
C ILE A 79 38.39 -8.55 16.29
N ARG A 80 38.10 -7.91 17.42
CA ARG A 80 36.80 -7.97 18.10
C ARG A 80 36.29 -9.39 18.43
N GLY A 81 37.19 -10.34 18.72
CA GLY A 81 36.84 -11.74 19.03
C GLY A 81 37.15 -12.75 17.93
N PHE A 82 37.52 -12.31 16.72
CA PHE A 82 37.90 -13.20 15.62
C PHE A 82 39.42 -13.41 15.57
N GLY A 83 39.86 -14.63 15.27
CA GLY A 83 41.27 -15.00 15.13
C GLY A 83 41.92 -14.56 13.81
N SER A 84 41.13 -14.17 12.81
CA SER A 84 41.61 -13.59 11.55
C SER A 84 40.54 -12.72 10.89
N ILE A 85 40.96 -11.88 9.94
CA ILE A 85 40.04 -11.10 9.08
C ILE A 85 39.14 -12.04 8.29
N ASP A 86 39.68 -13.12 7.74
CA ASP A 86 38.92 -14.10 6.97
C ASP A 86 37.82 -14.76 7.80
N GLN A 87 38.09 -15.08 9.07
CA GLN A 87 37.09 -15.62 9.99
C GLN A 87 35.95 -14.62 10.26
N ALA A 88 36.29 -13.34 10.44
CA ALA A 88 35.29 -12.29 10.62
C ALA A 88 34.41 -12.11 9.37
N LEU A 89 35.02 -12.15 8.17
CA LEU A 89 34.29 -12.07 6.91
C LEU A 89 33.40 -13.29 6.67
N GLU A 90 33.88 -14.50 7.00
CA GLU A 90 33.09 -15.72 6.85
C GLU A 90 31.89 -15.74 7.81
N TRP A 91 32.10 -15.28 9.05
CA TRP A 91 31.01 -15.07 9.99
C TRP A 91 29.99 -14.06 9.46
N LEU A 92 30.44 -12.90 8.95
CA LEU A 92 29.56 -11.88 8.37
C LEU A 92 28.76 -12.42 7.18
N ARG A 93 29.37 -13.21 6.30
CA ARG A 93 28.65 -13.84 5.18
C ARG A 93 27.53 -14.75 5.66
N LYS A 94 27.82 -15.61 6.63
CA LYS A 94 26.83 -16.50 7.23
C LYS A 94 25.68 -15.71 7.86
N GLU A 95 26.00 -14.69 8.64
CA GLU A 95 25.03 -13.80 9.28
C GLU A 95 24.16 -13.06 8.26
N LEU A 96 24.75 -12.54 7.18
CA LEU A 96 24.01 -11.87 6.10
C LEU A 96 23.05 -12.83 5.37
N ILE A 97 23.43 -14.09 5.18
CA ILE A 97 22.56 -15.11 4.58
C ILE A 97 21.38 -15.43 5.51
N GLU A 98 21.63 -15.56 6.82
CA GLU A 98 20.60 -15.81 7.82
C GLU A 98 19.61 -14.64 7.93
N MET A 99 20.11 -13.40 8.03
CA MET A 99 19.27 -12.20 8.00
C MET A 99 18.47 -12.09 6.70
N ARG A 100 19.06 -12.43 5.54
CA ARG A 100 18.34 -12.44 4.26
C ARG A 100 17.18 -13.43 4.28
N LEU A 101 17.38 -14.63 4.84
CA LEU A 101 16.32 -15.64 4.95
C LEU A 101 15.18 -15.15 5.86
N GLN A 102 15.51 -14.55 7.00
CA GLN A 102 14.52 -13.97 7.91
C GLN A 102 13.75 -12.83 7.23
N ASP A 103 14.44 -11.93 6.51
CA ASP A 103 13.82 -10.83 5.76
C ASP A 103 12.86 -11.34 4.69
N GLN A 104 13.18 -12.43 3.98
CA GLN A 104 12.29 -13.06 3.01
C GLN A 104 11.02 -13.63 3.67
N GLN A 105 11.16 -14.28 4.82
CA GLN A 105 10.02 -14.80 5.59
C GLN A 105 9.13 -13.68 6.11
N LEU A 106 9.73 -12.61 6.66
CA LEU A 106 9.00 -11.43 7.09
C LEU A 106 8.26 -10.78 5.91
N ALA A 107 8.90 -10.72 4.73
CA ALA A 107 8.26 -10.16 3.55
C ALA A 107 7.02 -10.94 3.12
N LEU A 108 7.07 -12.26 3.16
CA LEU A 108 5.91 -13.13 2.94
C LEU A 108 4.78 -12.82 3.92
N GLN A 109 5.09 -12.72 5.22
CA GLN A 109 4.10 -12.42 6.25
C GLN A 109 3.44 -11.05 6.02
N LEU A 110 4.22 -10.02 5.70
CA LEU A 110 3.71 -8.68 5.41
C LEU A 110 2.83 -8.67 4.16
N MET A 111 3.21 -9.41 3.12
CA MET A 111 2.42 -9.53 1.89
C MET A 111 1.10 -10.24 2.11
N ARG A 112 1.11 -11.33 2.88
CA ARG A 112 -0.10 -12.04 3.29
C ARG A 112 -1.01 -11.17 4.16
N LEU A 113 -0.48 -10.52 5.18
CA LEU A 113 -1.27 -9.65 6.03
C LEU A 113 -1.92 -8.52 5.20
N ARG A 114 -1.19 -7.98 4.22
CA ARG A 114 -1.73 -6.98 3.31
C ARG A 114 -2.87 -7.53 2.44
N SER A 115 -2.79 -8.76 1.93
CA SER A 115 -3.90 -9.37 1.18
C SER A 115 -5.11 -9.55 2.08
N ASP A 116 -4.92 -10.11 3.27
CA ASP A 116 -6.00 -10.41 4.21
C ASP A 116 -6.74 -9.12 4.62
N ILE A 117 -6.01 -8.02 4.87
CA ILE A 117 -6.60 -6.70 5.13
C ILE A 117 -7.43 -6.19 3.95
N ASN A 118 -6.96 -6.40 2.71
CA ASN A 118 -7.71 -5.95 1.54
C ASN A 118 -8.98 -6.77 1.33
N ASP A 119 -8.92 -8.09 1.55
CA ASP A 119 -10.09 -8.97 1.46
C ASP A 119 -11.14 -8.58 2.51
N LEU A 120 -10.71 -8.32 3.74
CA LEU A 120 -11.59 -7.81 4.80
C LEU A 120 -12.20 -6.46 4.46
N ARG A 121 -11.42 -5.52 3.89
CA ARG A 121 -11.93 -4.22 3.43
C ARG A 121 -12.98 -4.36 2.34
N ILE A 122 -12.79 -5.28 1.39
CA ILE A 122 -13.78 -5.53 0.33
C ILE A 122 -15.07 -6.09 0.93
N VAL A 123 -14.98 -7.06 1.85
CA VAL A 123 -16.16 -7.61 2.54
C VAL A 123 -16.88 -6.51 3.33
N GLN A 124 -16.14 -5.66 4.03
CA GLN A 124 -16.70 -4.54 4.78
C GLN A 124 -17.47 -3.57 3.89
N THR A 125 -16.89 -3.15 2.75
CA THR A 125 -17.58 -2.23 1.82
C THR A 125 -18.77 -2.89 1.14
N CYS A 126 -18.71 -4.19 0.84
CA CYS A 126 -19.86 -4.95 0.35
C CYS A 126 -21.00 -5.00 1.36
N ASN A 127 -20.70 -5.24 2.65
CA ASN A 127 -21.72 -5.25 3.70
C ASN A 127 -22.34 -3.86 3.89
N GLN A 128 -21.52 -2.82 3.95
CA GLN A 128 -22.01 -1.43 4.04
C GLN A 128 -22.90 -1.07 2.84
N HIS A 129 -22.52 -1.45 1.62
CA HIS A 129 -23.36 -1.22 0.44
C HIS A 129 -24.68 -1.99 0.51
N ARG A 130 -24.65 -3.22 1.05
CA ARG A 130 -25.87 -4.00 1.26
C ARG A 130 -26.81 -3.36 2.29
N GLU A 131 -26.27 -2.84 3.39
CA GLU A 131 -27.07 -2.10 4.38
C GLU A 131 -27.72 -0.87 3.75
N MET A 132 -26.97 -0.05 3.01
CA MET A 132 -27.54 1.12 2.30
C MET A 132 -28.61 0.75 1.28
N LEU A 133 -28.47 -0.39 0.59
CA LEU A 133 -29.49 -0.88 -0.34
C LEU A 133 -30.73 -1.39 0.39
N ASN A 134 -30.57 -2.03 1.54
CA ASN A 134 -31.69 -2.47 2.36
C ASN A 134 -32.46 -1.27 2.90
N ASP A 135 -31.77 -0.23 3.40
CA ASP A 135 -32.39 1.01 3.86
C ASP A 135 -33.20 1.67 2.73
N ALA A 136 -32.62 1.80 1.54
CA ALA A 136 -33.32 2.34 0.38
C ALA A 136 -34.51 1.48 -0.08
N THR A 137 -34.43 0.17 0.10
CA THR A 137 -35.53 -0.76 -0.22
C THR A 137 -36.68 -0.57 0.78
N PHE A 138 -36.36 -0.44 2.06
CA PHE A 138 -37.33 -0.22 3.12
C PHE A 138 -38.09 1.11 2.93
N GLU A 139 -37.39 2.21 2.63
CA GLU A 139 -38.01 3.51 2.34
C GLU A 139 -38.97 3.47 1.13
N LEU A 140 -38.68 2.62 0.14
CA LEU A 140 -39.56 2.42 -1.02
C LEU A 140 -40.81 1.60 -0.67
N GLU A 141 -40.67 0.59 0.18
CA GLU A 141 -41.77 -0.23 0.68
C GLU A 141 -42.72 0.61 1.55
N GLU A 142 -42.20 1.41 2.49
CA GLU A 142 -43.01 2.33 3.29
C GLU A 142 -43.81 3.30 2.41
N ARG A 143 -43.20 3.85 1.36
CA ARG A 143 -43.90 4.72 0.41
C ARG A 143 -44.97 3.99 -0.41
N GLY A 144 -44.77 2.70 -0.68
CA GLY A 144 -45.74 1.82 -1.36
C GLY A 144 -46.97 1.56 -0.50
N ASP A 145 -46.77 1.17 0.76
CA ASP A 145 -47.85 0.91 1.73
C ASP A 145 -48.72 2.17 1.95
N MET A 146 -48.09 3.36 1.97
CA MET A 146 -48.83 4.63 2.06
C MET A 146 -49.63 4.95 0.78
N SER A 147 -49.28 4.39 -0.37
CA SER A 147 -50.01 4.57 -1.62
C SER A 147 -51.27 3.70 -1.70
N ASP A 148 -51.24 2.49 -1.15
CA ASP A 148 -52.40 1.58 -1.10
C ASP A 148 -53.52 2.10 -0.18
N LEU A 149 -53.21 3.02 0.74
CA LEU A 149 -54.21 3.71 1.56
C LEU A 149 -54.94 4.82 0.78
N CYS A 150 -54.42 5.26 -0.37
CA CYS A 150 -55.02 6.28 -1.21
C CYS A 150 -55.79 5.66 -2.38
N ASP A 151 -56.99 5.13 -2.12
CA ASP A 151 -58.04 4.85 -3.12
C ASP A 151 -58.61 6.17 -3.70
N VAL A 152 -57.74 7.06 -4.20
CA VAL A 152 -58.13 8.26 -4.95
C VAL A 152 -57.81 7.99 -6.41
N PRO A 153 -58.78 8.08 -7.34
CA PRO A 153 -58.54 7.78 -8.74
C PRO A 153 -57.50 8.75 -9.30
N LEU A 154 -56.26 8.28 -9.40
CA LEU A 154 -55.20 8.93 -10.16
C LEU A 154 -55.66 8.90 -11.62
N SER A 155 -56.15 10.05 -12.08
CA SER A 155 -56.67 10.26 -13.44
C SER A 155 -55.77 9.58 -14.48
N PRO A 156 -56.31 8.71 -15.35
CA PRO A 156 -55.55 7.96 -16.34
C PRO A 156 -55.19 8.89 -17.49
N GLY A 157 -54.19 9.73 -17.28
CA GLY A 157 -53.75 10.76 -18.20
C GLY A 157 -52.24 10.79 -18.32
N LEU A 158 -51.70 9.85 -19.10
CA LEU A 158 -50.40 9.90 -19.79
C LEU A 158 -49.14 9.94 -18.90
N GLY A 159 -48.32 8.89 -19.11
CA GLY A 159 -47.11 8.59 -18.38
C GLY A 159 -46.05 9.71 -18.32
N LEU A 160 -45.26 9.63 -17.24
CA LEU A 160 -43.94 10.21 -17.01
C LEU A 160 -43.79 11.59 -16.33
N SER A 161 -44.79 12.20 -15.65
CA SER A 161 -44.47 13.44 -14.90
C SER A 161 -45.14 13.71 -13.55
N THR A 162 -45.70 12.72 -12.85
CA THR A 162 -46.19 12.96 -11.48
C THR A 162 -45.12 13.46 -10.49
N PRO A 163 -43.84 13.00 -10.47
CA PRO A 163 -42.86 13.53 -9.52
C PRO A 163 -42.45 14.98 -9.84
N LEU A 164 -42.30 15.29 -11.13
CA LEU A 164 -41.84 16.60 -11.59
C LEU A 164 -42.92 17.68 -11.44
N LYS A 165 -44.20 17.30 -11.59
CA LYS A 165 -45.32 18.24 -11.44
C LYS A 165 -45.45 18.80 -10.03
N VAL A 166 -45.07 18.04 -8.99
CA VAL A 166 -45.05 18.51 -7.59
C VAL A 166 -44.09 19.70 -7.42
N ILE A 167 -43.04 19.78 -8.23
CA ILE A 167 -42.06 20.88 -8.23
C ILE A 167 -42.41 21.95 -9.31
N GLY A 168 -43.56 21.82 -9.99
CA GLY A 168 -43.99 22.74 -11.05
C GLY A 168 -43.32 22.51 -12.40
N VAL A 169 -42.71 21.34 -12.61
CA VAL A 169 -41.92 21.01 -13.80
C VAL A 169 -42.72 20.07 -14.71
N THR A 170 -43.02 20.49 -15.96
CA THR A 170 -44.05 19.82 -16.78
C THR A 170 -43.48 18.96 -17.91
N LYS A 171 -42.53 19.48 -18.72
CA LYS A 171 -41.94 18.75 -19.87
C LYS A 171 -40.44 19.03 -19.98
N MET A 172 -39.67 18.00 -20.33
CA MET A 172 -38.25 18.11 -20.67
C MET A 172 -38.09 18.32 -22.17
N ASN A 173 -37.40 19.39 -22.58
CA ASN A 173 -36.99 19.56 -23.96
C ASN A 173 -35.60 18.90 -24.15
N ILE A 174 -35.54 17.83 -24.96
CA ILE A 174 -34.31 17.03 -25.18
C ILE A 174 -33.23 17.83 -25.92
N ASN A 175 -33.64 18.70 -26.84
CA ASN A 175 -32.70 19.47 -27.66
C ASN A 175 -32.00 20.57 -26.87
N THR A 176 -32.67 21.13 -25.85
CA THR A 176 -32.11 22.19 -25.00
C THR A 176 -31.70 21.70 -23.61
N ARG A 177 -31.94 20.42 -23.28
CA ARG A 177 -31.76 19.82 -21.94
C ARG A 177 -32.33 20.68 -20.82
N ARG A 178 -33.46 21.34 -21.08
CA ARG A 178 -34.16 22.22 -20.13
C ARG A 178 -35.58 21.75 -19.91
N PHE A 179 -36.05 21.89 -18.68
CA PHE A 179 -37.45 21.64 -18.34
C PHE A 179 -38.28 22.92 -18.45
N SER A 180 -39.53 22.81 -18.91
CA SER A 180 -40.50 23.90 -18.88
C SER A 180 -41.29 23.90 -17.57
N LEU A 181 -41.45 25.07 -16.97
CA LEU A 181 -42.30 25.29 -15.80
C LEU A 181 -43.77 25.46 -16.23
N CYS A 182 -44.71 25.08 -15.36
CA CYS A 182 -46.13 25.44 -15.53
C CYS A 182 -46.34 26.93 -15.21
#